data_AF-T1GR39-F1
#
_entry.id   AF-T1GR39-F1
#
_cell.length_a   1.000
_cell.length_b   1.000
_cell.length_c   1.000
_cell.angle_alpha   90.00
_cell.angle_beta   90.00
_cell.angle_gamma   90.00
#
_symmetry.space_group_name_H-M   'P 1'
#
loop_
_entity.id
_entity.type
_entity.pdbx_description
1 polymer ?
#
loop_
_entity_poly.entity_id
_entity_poly.type
_entity_poly.pdbx_seq_one_letter_code
_entity_poly.pdbx_strand_id
1 'polypeptide(L)'
;MDPCIVSQASQIVSYFPRLLAFYCAISPPDLWPTDFGETGSIHGFPTYDFIIVGAGVGGSVLANRLSANPKWKVLVIEAGDNPPVDSQIPGAPPFEGENSTSTWNFYSQPSSKFGLGYKGRKLYWPSGKSIGGSGSINGMAYVRGNRLDYDIWESKGNKGWGWSSVLPYFEKSLKLHGDSRLILSRFPYKNPL
;
A
#
# COMPACT_ATOMS: atom_id res chain seq x y z
N MET A 1 -47.57 -13.54 -12.04
CA MET A 1 -46.20 -13.00 -11.88
C MET A 1 -45.75 -12.53 -13.24
N ASP A 2 -45.20 -11.33 -13.35
CA ASP A 2 -44.81 -10.72 -14.63
C ASP A 2 -43.61 -11.49 -15.24
N PRO A 3 -43.73 -12.05 -16.46
CA PRO A 3 -42.66 -12.81 -17.11
C PRO A 3 -41.37 -11.99 -17.33
N CYS A 4 -41.43 -10.65 -17.35
CA CYS A 4 -40.22 -9.81 -17.38
C CYS A 4 -39.41 -9.87 -16.08
N ILE A 5 -40.06 -9.98 -14.92
CA ILE A 5 -39.39 -10.02 -13.60
C ILE A 5 -38.66 -11.36 -13.42
N VAL A 6 -39.26 -12.46 -13.88
CA VAL A 6 -38.67 -13.80 -13.81
C VAL A 6 -37.43 -13.93 -14.72
N SER A 7 -37.45 -13.30 -15.89
CA SER A 7 -36.33 -13.26 -16.83
C SER A 7 -35.12 -12.48 -16.28
N GLN A 8 -35.34 -11.32 -15.65
CA GLN A 8 -34.26 -10.55 -15.05
C GLN A 8 -33.66 -11.24 -13.81
N ALA A 9 -34.50 -11.86 -12.97
CA ALA A 9 -34.03 -12.64 -11.82
C ALA A 9 -33.15 -13.84 -12.25
N SER A 10 -33.52 -14.52 -13.34
CA SER A 10 -32.73 -15.61 -13.93
C SER A 10 -31.35 -15.15 -14.42
N GLN A 11 -31.25 -13.96 -15.02
CA GLN A 11 -29.96 -13.43 -15.45
C GLN A 11 -29.07 -13.03 -14.26
N ILE A 12 -29.62 -12.42 -13.21
CA ILE A 12 -28.88 -12.03 -12.00
C ILE A 12 -28.22 -13.25 -11.33
N VAL A 13 -28.95 -14.37 -11.21
CA VAL A 13 -28.40 -15.62 -10.66
C VAL A 13 -27.26 -16.18 -11.52
N SER A 14 -27.28 -15.96 -12.84
CA SER A 14 -26.20 -16.42 -13.74
C SER A 14 -24.92 -15.58 -13.67
N TYR A 15 -25.02 -14.31 -13.27
CA TYR A 15 -23.86 -13.42 -13.11
C TYR A 15 -23.17 -13.58 -11.76
N PHE A 16 -23.90 -13.99 -10.72
CA PHE A 16 -23.34 -14.12 -9.37
C PHE A 16 -22.11 -15.04 -9.30
N PRO A 17 -22.11 -16.26 -9.88
CA PRO A 17 -20.92 -17.12 -9.89
C PRO A 17 -19.74 -16.49 -10.66
N ARG A 18 -20.03 -15.70 -11.71
CA ARG A 18 -18.99 -15.02 -12.50
C ARG A 18 -18.36 -13.87 -11.73
N LEU A 19 -19.17 -13.10 -11.01
CA LEU A 19 -18.69 -12.03 -10.12
C LEU A 19 -17.89 -12.60 -8.96
N LEU A 20 -18.33 -13.71 -8.36
CA LEU A 20 -17.60 -14.38 -7.30
C LEU A 20 -16.27 -14.95 -7.81
N ALA A 21 -16.26 -15.58 -8.99
CA ALA A 21 -15.03 -16.06 -9.61
C ALA A 21 -14.05 -14.91 -9.93
N PHE A 22 -14.56 -13.77 -10.39
CA PHE A 22 -13.76 -12.57 -10.64
C PHE A 22 -13.19 -11.97 -9.34
N TYR A 23 -14.00 -11.92 -8.28
CA TYR A 23 -13.56 -11.50 -6.95
C TYR A 23 -12.42 -12.38 -6.42
N CYS A 24 -12.59 -13.70 -6.46
CA CYS A 24 -11.55 -14.65 -6.07
C CYS A 24 -10.31 -14.58 -6.95
N ALA A 25 -10.45 -14.23 -8.24
CA ALA A 25 -9.30 -14.07 -9.13
C ALA A 25 -8.49 -12.80 -8.82
N ILE A 26 -9.12 -11.73 -8.32
CA ILE A 26 -8.44 -10.48 -7.96
C ILE A 26 -7.76 -10.58 -6.58
N SER A 27 -8.46 -11.12 -5.59
CA SER A 27 -7.95 -11.24 -4.22
C SER A 27 -8.21 -12.66 -3.71
N PRO A 28 -7.43 -13.66 -4.16
CA PRO A 28 -7.60 -15.02 -3.70
C PRO A 28 -7.25 -15.11 -2.19
N PRO A 29 -7.84 -16.07 -1.44
CA PRO A 29 -7.68 -16.14 0.01
C PRO A 29 -6.25 -16.34 0.51
N ASP A 30 -5.38 -16.90 -0.33
CA ASP A 30 -3.96 -17.16 -0.07
C ASP A 30 -3.03 -16.01 -0.46
N LEU A 31 -3.58 -14.90 -0.98
CA LEU A 31 -2.80 -13.72 -1.36
C LEU A 31 -2.13 -13.06 -0.14
N TRP A 32 -2.76 -13.14 1.02
CA TRP A 32 -2.34 -12.45 2.23
C TRP A 32 -1.81 -13.43 3.30
N PRO A 33 -0.86 -13.00 4.14
CA PRO A 33 -0.35 -13.83 5.23
C PRO A 33 -1.47 -14.29 6.18
N THR A 34 -1.34 -15.49 6.72
CA THR A 34 -2.23 -15.98 7.77
C THR A 34 -2.16 -15.08 9.00
N ASP A 35 -3.32 -14.73 9.56
CA ASP A 35 -3.40 -14.02 10.82
C ASP A 35 -3.21 -14.98 12.00
N PHE A 36 -2.21 -14.71 12.84
CA PHE A 36 -1.90 -15.48 14.04
C PHE A 36 -2.30 -14.76 15.33
N GLY A 37 -3.01 -13.63 15.23
CA GLY A 37 -3.36 -12.77 16.36
C GLY A 37 -4.18 -13.48 17.44
N GLU A 38 -5.23 -14.20 17.03
CA GLU A 38 -6.08 -14.95 17.97
C GLU A 38 -5.32 -16.12 18.61
N THR A 39 -4.64 -16.94 17.79
CA THR A 39 -3.86 -18.09 18.27
C THR A 39 -2.76 -17.66 19.24
N GLY A 40 -2.01 -16.61 18.92
CA GLY A 40 -0.96 -16.09 19.78
C GLY A 40 -1.48 -15.40 21.05
N SER A 41 -2.69 -14.83 21.01
CA SER A 41 -3.33 -14.28 22.21
C SER A 41 -3.77 -15.36 23.20
N ILE A 42 -4.21 -16.52 22.69
CA ILE A 42 -4.66 -17.66 23.51
C ILE A 42 -3.45 -18.47 24.03
N HIS A 43 -2.48 -18.76 23.16
CA HIS A 43 -1.38 -19.68 23.47
C HIS A 43 -0.08 -18.98 23.87
N GLY A 44 -0.05 -17.64 23.79
CA GLY A 44 1.17 -16.85 23.94
C GLY A 44 1.96 -16.75 22.63
N PHE A 45 2.71 -15.67 22.49
CA PHE A 45 3.61 -15.47 21.36
C PHE A 45 5.01 -15.99 21.70
N PRO A 46 5.70 -16.66 20.76
CA PRO A 46 7.10 -17.01 20.95
C PRO A 46 7.98 -15.75 20.97
N THR A 47 9.24 -15.90 21.34
CA THR A 47 10.22 -14.82 21.22
C THR A 47 10.60 -14.58 19.76
N TYR A 48 10.70 -13.31 19.38
CA TYR A 48 11.12 -12.83 18.07
C TYR A 48 12.40 -11.99 18.20
N ASP A 49 13.24 -12.02 17.18
CA ASP A 49 14.43 -11.18 17.10
C ASP A 49 14.06 -9.73 16.76
N PHE A 50 13.01 -9.55 15.95
CA PHE A 50 12.51 -8.25 15.54
C PHE A 50 10.99 -8.20 15.62
N ILE A 51 10.47 -7.07 16.12
CA ILE A 51 9.04 -6.74 16.10
C ILE A 51 8.88 -5.47 15.27
N ILE A 52 8.09 -5.57 14.20
CA ILE A 52 7.74 -4.47 13.31
C ILE A 52 6.31 -4.06 13.62
N VAL A 53 6.12 -2.81 14.03
CA VAL A 53 4.79 -2.25 14.30
C VAL A 53 4.32 -1.50 13.06
N GLY A 54 3.34 -2.07 12.37
CA GLY A 54 2.76 -1.62 11.11
C GLY A 54 3.29 -2.40 9.90
N ALA A 55 2.40 -3.03 9.15
CA ALA A 55 2.65 -3.68 7.86
C ALA A 55 2.48 -2.72 6.67
N GLY A 56 2.67 -1.41 6.89
CA GLY A 56 2.71 -0.40 5.83
C GLY A 56 3.93 -0.54 4.90
N VAL A 57 4.11 0.41 3.98
CA VAL A 57 5.19 0.36 2.96
C VAL A 57 6.57 0.10 3.55
N GLY A 58 6.99 0.86 4.56
CA GLY A 58 8.30 0.67 5.21
C GLY A 58 8.39 -0.62 6.02
N GLY A 59 7.36 -0.94 6.80
CA GLY A 59 7.33 -2.13 7.65
C GLY A 59 7.35 -3.43 6.85
N SER A 60 6.60 -3.49 5.75
CA SER A 60 6.61 -4.63 4.83
C SER A 60 7.99 -4.84 4.17
N VAL A 61 8.67 -3.75 3.79
CA VAL A 61 10.04 -3.84 3.26
C VAL A 61 11.01 -4.36 4.32
N LEU A 62 10.94 -3.85 5.56
CA LEU A 62 11.78 -4.34 6.65
C LEU A 62 11.51 -5.82 6.94
N ALA A 63 10.24 -6.22 7.01
CA ALA A 63 9.85 -7.60 7.25
C ALA A 63 10.44 -8.53 6.19
N ASN A 64 10.28 -8.18 4.91
CA ASN A 64 10.84 -8.94 3.79
C ASN A 64 12.37 -9.07 3.83
N ARG A 65 13.07 -8.00 4.21
CA ARG A 65 14.55 -8.00 4.23
C ARG A 65 15.12 -8.73 5.44
N LEU A 66 14.51 -8.58 6.61
CA LEU A 66 14.95 -9.26 7.82
C LEU A 66 14.65 -10.77 7.75
N SER A 67 13.46 -11.15 7.28
CA SER A 67 13.07 -12.57 7.17
C SER A 67 13.85 -13.34 6.09
N ALA A 68 14.58 -12.65 5.20
CA ALA A 68 15.49 -13.29 4.25
C ALA A 68 16.63 -14.07 4.95
N ASN A 69 16.95 -13.74 6.20
CA ASN A 69 17.82 -14.57 7.04
C ASN A 69 16.97 -15.61 7.78
N PRO A 70 17.08 -16.92 7.45
CA PRO A 70 16.24 -17.97 8.06
C PRO A 70 16.51 -18.19 9.56
N LYS A 71 17.59 -17.59 10.09
CA LYS A 71 17.90 -17.65 11.53
C LYS A 71 17.13 -16.61 12.35
N TRP A 72 16.55 -15.59 11.72
CA TRP A 72 15.82 -14.54 12.41
C TRP A 72 14.32 -14.79 12.37
N LYS A 73 13.66 -14.61 13.52
CA LYS A 73 12.21 -14.60 13.68
C LYS A 73 11.71 -13.16 13.69
N VAL A 74 10.81 -12.85 12.78
CA VAL A 74 10.25 -11.50 12.62
C VAL A 74 8.75 -11.56 12.87
N LEU A 75 8.27 -10.74 13.82
CA LEU A 75 6.86 -10.50 14.05
C LEU A 75 6.48 -9.17 13.40
N VAL A 76 5.34 -9.15 12.70
CA VAL A 76 4.71 -7.92 12.22
C VAL A 76 3.35 -7.78 12.91
N ILE A 77 3.07 -6.60 13.45
CA ILE A 77 1.79 -6.27 14.08
C ILE A 77 1.15 -5.18 13.25
N GLU A 78 0.01 -5.46 12.63
CA GLU A 78 -0.76 -4.49 11.85
C GLU A 78 -2.11 -4.21 12.54
N ALA A 79 -2.55 -2.96 12.50
CA ALA A 79 -3.80 -2.54 13.14
C ALA A 79 -5.02 -2.74 12.23
N GLY A 80 -4.79 -2.80 10.92
CA GLY A 80 -5.78 -3.15 9.90
C GLY A 80 -5.80 -4.64 9.56
N ASP A 81 -6.76 -4.99 8.70
CA ASP A 81 -6.92 -6.32 8.14
C ASP A 81 -6.19 -6.43 6.78
N ASN A 82 -6.44 -7.49 6.04
CA ASN A 82 -6.14 -7.58 4.62
C ASN A 82 -6.76 -6.40 3.86
N PRO A 83 -6.06 -5.84 2.86
CA PRO A 83 -6.60 -4.73 2.11
C PRO A 83 -7.82 -5.19 1.29
N PRO A 84 -8.79 -4.29 1.04
CA PRO A 84 -10.00 -4.62 0.32
C PRO A 84 -9.69 -4.89 -1.17
N VAL A 85 -10.60 -5.56 -1.88
CA VAL A 85 -10.37 -6.05 -3.26
C VAL A 85 -10.07 -4.91 -4.25
N ASP A 86 -10.65 -3.73 -4.04
CA ASP A 86 -10.44 -2.52 -4.82
C ASP A 86 -9.03 -1.96 -4.69
N SER A 87 -8.30 -2.26 -3.62
CA SER A 87 -6.86 -1.97 -3.53
C SER A 87 -6.04 -2.63 -4.64
N GLN A 88 -6.53 -3.74 -5.21
CA GLN A 88 -5.88 -4.47 -6.30
C GLN A 88 -6.27 -3.95 -7.69
N ILE A 89 -7.21 -3.01 -7.78
CA ILE A 89 -7.71 -2.46 -9.04
C ILE A 89 -7.04 -1.10 -9.27
N PRO A 90 -6.14 -0.97 -10.28
CA PRO A 90 -5.50 0.30 -10.55
C PRO A 90 -6.50 1.44 -10.76
N GLY A 91 -6.38 2.50 -9.96
CA GLY A 91 -7.22 3.70 -10.04
C GLY A 91 -8.52 3.62 -9.23
N ALA A 92 -8.81 2.48 -8.61
CA ALA A 92 -9.93 2.35 -7.67
C ALA A 92 -9.69 2.94 -6.27
N PRO A 93 -8.48 2.88 -5.66
CA PRO A 93 -8.31 3.35 -4.28
C PRO A 93 -8.61 4.84 -4.00
N PRO A 94 -8.49 5.78 -4.96
CA PRO A 94 -8.99 7.15 -4.80
C PRO A 94 -10.50 7.26 -4.50
N PHE A 95 -11.28 6.19 -4.69
CA PHE A 95 -12.71 6.14 -4.40
C PHE A 95 -13.05 5.58 -3.01
N GLU A 96 -12.05 5.15 -2.24
CA GLU A 96 -12.24 4.85 -0.81
C GLU A 96 -12.48 6.16 -0.07
N GLY A 97 -13.74 6.59 -0.11
CA GLY A 97 -14.22 7.83 0.48
C GLY A 97 -14.08 7.87 2.00
N GLU A 98 -14.53 8.98 2.57
CA GLU A 98 -14.69 9.12 4.01
C GLU A 98 -15.53 7.93 4.55
N ASN A 99 -15.05 7.30 5.63
CA ASN A 99 -15.63 6.14 6.34
C ASN A 99 -15.27 4.74 5.83
N SER A 100 -14.21 4.58 5.03
CA SER A 100 -13.65 3.23 4.81
C SER A 100 -13.07 2.65 6.10
N THR A 101 -13.32 1.36 6.37
CA THR A 101 -12.71 0.60 7.47
C THR A 101 -11.23 0.30 7.24
N SER A 102 -10.80 0.33 5.98
CA SER A 102 -9.44 0.06 5.53
C SER A 102 -8.58 1.33 5.48
N THR A 103 -9.09 2.43 6.02
CA THR A 103 -8.38 3.70 6.15
C THR A 103 -8.47 4.26 7.57
N TRP A 104 -7.37 4.84 8.04
CA TRP A 104 -7.38 5.83 9.09
C TRP A 104 -7.97 7.12 8.53
N ASN A 105 -9.16 7.46 8.97
CA ASN A 105 -9.92 8.61 8.53
C ASN A 105 -9.44 9.89 9.27
N PHE A 106 -8.17 10.25 9.10
CA PHE A 106 -7.65 11.46 9.73
C PHE A 106 -8.18 12.72 9.06
N TYR A 107 -8.28 13.77 9.87
CA TYR A 107 -8.66 15.10 9.42
C TYR A 107 -7.68 16.12 9.97
N SER A 108 -7.39 17.15 9.17
CA SER A 108 -6.64 18.31 9.67
C SER A 108 -7.43 18.99 10.80
N GLN A 109 -6.70 19.71 11.66
CA GLN A 109 -7.34 20.71 12.51
C GLN A 109 -7.97 21.82 11.62
N PRO A 110 -9.08 22.44 12.06
CA PRO A 110 -9.66 23.58 11.35
C PRO A 110 -8.67 24.73 11.20
N SER A 111 -8.71 25.43 10.07
CA SER A 111 -7.84 26.57 9.79
C SER A 111 -8.59 27.74 9.16
N SER A 112 -8.11 28.95 9.41
CA SER A 112 -8.54 30.17 8.71
C SER A 112 -7.76 30.43 7.41
N LYS A 113 -6.69 29.66 7.14
CA LYS A 113 -5.78 29.87 6.01
C LYS A 113 -5.93 28.85 4.88
N PHE A 114 -6.48 27.68 5.17
CA PHE A 114 -6.66 26.58 4.23
C PHE A 114 -7.94 25.80 4.54
N GLY A 115 -8.39 24.96 3.61
CA GLY A 115 -9.58 24.14 3.79
C GLY A 115 -10.89 24.94 3.84
N LEU A 116 -10.90 26.20 3.38
CA LEU A 116 -12.06 27.11 3.51
C LEU A 116 -13.32 26.61 2.78
N GLY A 117 -13.15 25.80 1.72
CA GLY A 117 -14.26 25.18 0.98
C GLY A 117 -14.75 23.86 1.57
N TYR A 118 -14.12 23.33 2.62
CA TYR A 118 -14.48 22.05 3.23
C TYR A 118 -15.36 22.23 4.45
N LYS A 119 -16.24 21.26 4.71
CA LYS A 119 -17.11 21.26 5.90
C LYS A 119 -16.27 21.32 7.18
N GLY A 120 -16.59 22.28 8.05
CA GLY A 120 -15.83 22.49 9.29
C GLY A 120 -14.38 22.95 9.09
N ARG A 121 -13.99 23.34 7.86
CA ARG A 121 -12.62 23.73 7.47
C ARG A 121 -11.56 22.66 7.74
N LYS A 122 -11.95 21.39 7.68
CA LYS A 122 -11.07 20.26 7.88
C LYS A 122 -10.79 19.58 6.55
N LEU A 123 -9.52 19.30 6.29
CA LEU A 123 -9.09 18.52 5.13
C LEU A 123 -9.06 17.05 5.52
N TYR A 124 -9.71 16.21 4.70
CA TYR A 124 -9.59 14.76 4.83
C TYR A 124 -8.18 14.33 4.44
N TRP A 125 -7.57 13.48 5.27
CA TRP A 125 -6.20 13.01 5.11
C TRP A 125 -6.11 11.49 5.35
N PRO A 126 -6.62 10.68 4.41
CA PRO A 126 -6.66 9.23 4.59
C PRO A 126 -5.25 8.65 4.71
N SER A 127 -5.09 7.65 5.56
CA SER A 127 -3.90 6.80 5.59
C SER A 127 -4.33 5.35 5.62
N GLY A 128 -3.65 4.47 4.89
CA GLY A 128 -4.11 3.07 4.79
C GLY A 128 -4.02 2.37 6.15
N LYS A 129 -5.07 1.63 6.49
CA LYS A 129 -5.21 0.80 7.70
C LYS A 129 -5.48 -0.64 7.26
N SER A 130 -4.43 -1.25 6.71
CA SER A 130 -4.43 -2.62 6.21
C SER A 130 -3.00 -3.07 5.94
N ILE A 131 -2.79 -4.35 5.64
CA ILE A 131 -1.52 -4.82 5.08
C ILE A 131 -1.21 -4.02 3.79
N GLY A 132 0.02 -3.51 3.70
CA GLY A 132 0.46 -2.55 2.66
C GLY A 132 0.27 -1.08 3.05
N GLY A 133 -0.57 -0.78 4.04
CA GLY A 133 -0.81 0.56 4.58
C GLY A 133 -1.22 1.56 3.49
N SER A 134 -0.67 2.77 3.54
CA SER A 134 -0.96 3.78 2.50
C SER A 134 -0.52 3.38 1.09
N GLY A 135 0.27 2.32 0.93
CA GLY A 135 0.58 1.72 -0.38
C GLY A 135 -0.66 1.16 -1.07
N SER A 136 -1.61 0.63 -0.28
CA SER A 136 -2.84 -0.01 -0.77
C SER A 136 -3.93 1.01 -1.16
N ILE A 137 -3.75 2.29 -0.83
CA ILE A 137 -4.72 3.36 -1.11
C ILE A 137 -4.17 4.54 -1.94
N ASN A 138 -2.95 4.43 -2.45
CA ASN A 138 -2.31 5.53 -3.17
C ASN A 138 -2.70 5.60 -4.66
N GLY A 139 -2.24 6.66 -5.34
CA GLY A 139 -2.44 6.84 -6.79
C GLY A 139 -1.44 6.08 -7.67
N MET A 140 -0.67 5.14 -7.11
CA MET A 140 0.35 4.30 -7.78
C MET A 140 1.46 5.03 -8.55
N ALA A 141 1.58 6.34 -8.39
CA ALA A 141 2.65 7.11 -9.02
C ALA A 141 4.00 6.75 -8.38
N TYR A 142 4.96 6.34 -9.20
CA TYR A 142 6.34 6.13 -8.77
C TYR A 142 7.21 7.32 -9.23
N VAL A 143 7.63 8.14 -8.27
CA VAL A 143 8.52 9.29 -8.49
C VAL A 143 9.65 9.22 -7.48
N ARG A 144 10.90 9.25 -7.94
CA ARG A 144 12.09 9.13 -7.08
C ARG A 144 12.42 10.41 -6.31
N GLY A 145 11.86 11.55 -6.65
CA GLY A 145 12.24 12.86 -6.11
C GLY A 145 13.45 13.48 -6.83
N ASN A 146 13.84 14.70 -6.42
CA ASN A 146 14.97 15.41 -7.01
C ASN A 146 16.27 15.05 -6.29
N ARG A 147 17.37 14.86 -7.03
CA ARG A 147 18.71 14.61 -6.48
C ARG A 147 19.07 15.61 -5.37
N LEU A 148 18.79 16.89 -5.59
CA LEU A 148 19.15 17.96 -4.66
C LEU A 148 18.50 17.77 -3.28
N ASP A 149 17.30 17.19 -3.21
CA ASP A 149 16.62 16.94 -1.94
C ASP A 149 17.44 15.97 -1.05
N TYR A 150 17.97 14.91 -1.65
CA TYR A 150 18.81 13.91 -0.98
C TYR A 150 20.19 14.48 -0.61
N ASP A 151 20.83 15.21 -1.53
CA ASP A 151 22.13 15.83 -1.27
C ASP A 151 22.02 16.86 -0.13
N ILE A 152 20.90 17.59 -0.02
CA ILE A 152 20.60 18.47 1.12
C ILE A 152 20.42 17.67 2.43
N TRP A 153 19.80 16.49 2.39
CA TRP A 153 19.69 15.66 3.61
C TRP A 153 21.06 15.26 4.12
N GLU A 154 21.96 14.85 3.23
CA GLU A 154 23.33 14.51 3.60
C GLU A 154 24.12 15.71 4.10
N SER A 155 23.99 16.87 3.45
CA SER A 155 24.67 18.10 3.87
C SER A 155 24.22 18.58 5.26
N LYS A 156 23.01 18.19 5.69
CA LYS A 156 22.48 18.42 7.05
C LYS A 156 22.98 17.41 8.09
N GLY A 157 23.93 16.55 7.73
CA GLY A 157 24.56 15.59 8.64
C GLY A 157 24.01 14.17 8.56
N ASN A 158 23.02 13.90 7.69
CA ASN A 158 22.48 12.55 7.49
C ASN A 158 23.35 11.75 6.53
N LYS A 159 24.54 11.33 7.00
CA LYS A 159 25.49 10.57 6.19
C LYS A 159 24.84 9.33 5.57
N GLY A 160 25.11 9.11 4.28
CA GLY A 160 24.53 7.96 3.56
C GLY A 160 23.13 8.20 3.00
N TRP A 161 22.57 9.41 3.17
CA TRP A 161 21.28 9.81 2.58
C TRP A 161 21.43 10.69 1.33
N GLY A 162 22.66 10.94 0.86
CA GLY A 162 22.92 11.64 -0.39
C GLY A 162 22.46 10.82 -1.61
N TRP A 163 22.26 11.49 -2.74
CA TRP A 163 21.68 10.86 -3.95
C TRP A 163 22.43 9.61 -4.38
N SER A 164 23.77 9.67 -4.42
CA SER A 164 24.62 8.55 -4.81
C SER A 164 24.48 7.35 -3.86
N SER A 165 24.15 7.59 -2.59
CA SER A 165 23.98 6.55 -1.58
C SER A 165 22.60 5.89 -1.67
N VAL A 166 21.56 6.66 -1.98
CA VAL A 166 20.17 6.15 -2.04
C VAL A 166 19.78 5.56 -3.40
N LEU A 167 20.38 6.02 -4.50
CA LEU A 167 20.05 5.57 -5.87
C LEU A 167 20.08 4.04 -6.03
N PRO A 168 21.10 3.29 -5.53
CA PRO A 168 21.11 1.84 -5.63
C PRO A 168 19.90 1.17 -4.97
N TYR A 169 19.33 1.78 -3.92
CA TYR A 169 18.14 1.24 -3.25
C TYR A 169 16.86 1.50 -4.06
N PHE A 170 16.75 2.65 -4.74
CA PHE A 170 15.65 2.89 -5.68
C PHE A 170 15.68 1.94 -6.87
N GLU A 171 16.87 1.63 -7.39
CA GLU A 171 17.02 0.65 -8.47
C GLU A 171 16.70 -0.76 -7.99
N LYS A 172 17.14 -1.13 -6.79
CA LYS A 172 16.85 -2.44 -6.18
C LYS A 172 15.36 -2.64 -5.87
N SER A 173 14.61 -1.58 -5.60
CA SER A 173 13.17 -1.66 -5.27
C SER A 173 12.26 -1.77 -6.49
N LEU A 174 12.81 -1.68 -7.70
CA LEU A 174 12.03 -1.56 -8.93
C LEU A 174 12.19 -2.81 -9.80
N LYS A 175 11.07 -3.33 -10.29
CA LYS A 175 11.03 -4.27 -11.42
C LYS A 175 10.15 -3.69 -12.50
N LEU A 176 10.75 -3.35 -13.64
CA LEU A 176 10.02 -2.81 -14.78
C LEU A 176 9.36 -3.95 -15.56
N HIS A 177 8.07 -3.81 -15.81
CA HIS A 177 7.27 -4.72 -16.61
C HIS A 177 6.79 -3.97 -17.87
N GLY A 178 7.02 -4.54 -19.06
CA GLY A 178 6.64 -3.92 -20.34
C GLY A 178 7.67 -4.14 -21.45
N ASP A 179 7.35 -3.67 -22.65
CA ASP A 179 8.29 -3.68 -23.79
C ASP A 179 9.52 -2.83 -23.47
N SER A 180 10.71 -3.42 -23.56
CA SER A 180 11.99 -2.75 -23.30
C SER A 180 12.26 -1.56 -24.21
N ARG A 181 11.53 -1.43 -25.33
CA ARG A 181 11.55 -0.27 -26.23
C ARG A 181 10.74 0.93 -25.72
N LEU A 182 9.74 0.69 -24.87
CA LEU A 182 8.89 1.73 -24.24
C LEU A 182 9.33 2.04 -22.81
N ILE A 183 10.07 1.12 -22.19
CA ILE A 183 10.90 1.45 -21.05
C ILE A 183 11.95 2.43 -21.59
N LEU A 184 11.90 3.69 -21.16
CA LEU A 184 12.99 4.66 -21.32
C LEU A 184 14.19 4.12 -20.52
N SER A 185 14.82 3.10 -21.08
CA SER A 185 15.95 2.40 -20.52
C SER A 185 17.12 3.35 -20.65
N ARG A 186 17.45 3.95 -19.51
CA ARG A 186 18.41 5.05 -19.33
C ARG A 186 17.82 6.39 -19.77
N PHE A 187 17.42 7.18 -18.78
CA PHE A 187 18.06 8.49 -18.70
C PHE A 187 19.49 8.20 -18.25
N PRO A 188 20.51 8.14 -19.14
CA PRO A 188 21.88 8.14 -18.65
C PRO A 188 22.01 9.47 -17.91
N TYR A 189 22.10 9.40 -16.59
CA TYR A 189 22.50 10.56 -15.81
C TYR A 189 23.97 10.82 -16.15
N LYS A 190 24.20 11.51 -17.27
CA LYS A 190 25.45 12.20 -17.55
C LYS A 190 25.40 13.44 -16.66
N ASN A 191 26.18 13.39 -15.60
CA ASN A 191 26.42 14.52 -14.71
C ASN A 191 26.66 15.80 -15.55
N PRO A 192 25.79 16.82 -15.52
CA PRO A 192 26.00 18.06 -16.26
C PRO A 192 26.92 19.06 -15.53
N LEU A 193 27.58 18.65 -14.45
CA LEU A 193 28.53 19.48 -13.68
C LEU A 193 29.80 18.70 -13.35
#